data_AF-A0A0D3HFT5-F1
#
_entry.id   AF-A0A0D3HFT5-F1
#
_cell.length_a   1.000
_cell.length_b   1.000
_cell.length_c   1.000
_cell.angle_alpha   90.00
_cell.angle_beta   90.00
_cell.angle_gamma   90.00
#
_symmetry.space_group_name_H-M   'P 1'
#
loop_
_entity.id
_entity.type
_entity.pdbx_description
1 polymer ?
#
loop_
_entity_poly.entity_id
_entity_poly.type
_entity_poly.pdbx_seq_one_letter_code
_entity_poly.pdbx_strand_id
1 'polypeptide(L)'
;MAAYSFVFAAVAEAPTTNASATWFGTVVVIDNPLTDGPNLTSSRLVGRAQGMYVVAAGKDALSLMMSMNFVFADDGPYNGSSLAVFAAAPPSPRRLACSPPARAGRSCAWPPPGRSRV
;
A
#
# COMPACT_ATOMS: atom_id res chain seq x y z
N MET A 1 -19.79 -14.95 -15.74
CA MET A 1 -19.44 -13.80 -14.90
C MET A 1 -18.21 -14.19 -14.10
N ALA A 2 -17.01 -13.79 -14.55
CA ALA A 2 -15.77 -14.21 -13.91
C ALA A 2 -15.59 -13.42 -12.61
N ALA A 3 -15.57 -14.10 -11.46
CA ALA A 3 -15.28 -13.48 -10.18
C ALA A 3 -13.79 -13.18 -10.12
N TYR A 4 -13.42 -11.91 -10.24
CA TYR A 4 -12.03 -11.49 -10.07
C TYR A 4 -11.66 -11.65 -8.59
N SER A 5 -10.66 -12.48 -8.29
CA SER A 5 -10.21 -12.78 -6.93
C SER A 5 -8.81 -12.20 -6.71
N PHE A 6 -8.55 -11.70 -5.50
CA PHE A 6 -7.20 -11.26 -5.13
C PHE A 6 -6.25 -12.45 -5.05
N VAL A 7 -5.08 -12.36 -5.71
CA VAL A 7 -4.04 -13.38 -5.67
C VAL A 7 -2.82 -12.82 -4.96
N PHE A 8 -2.38 -13.50 -3.91
CA PHE A 8 -1.15 -13.19 -3.19
C PHE A 8 -0.48 -14.47 -2.70
N ALA A 9 0.86 -14.45 -2.61
CA ALA A 9 1.65 -15.57 -2.08
C ALA A 9 2.88 -15.05 -1.35
N ALA A 10 3.12 -15.54 -0.13
CA ALA A 10 4.38 -15.32 0.56
C ALA A 10 5.49 -16.12 -0.14
N VAL A 11 6.59 -15.47 -0.50
CA VAL A 11 7.69 -16.07 -1.27
C VAL A 11 9.01 -16.10 -0.50
N ALA A 12 9.16 -15.26 0.52
CA ALA A 12 10.31 -15.25 1.39
C ALA A 12 9.95 -14.71 2.77
N GLU A 13 10.61 -15.21 3.80
CA GLU A 13 10.50 -14.76 5.18
C GLU A 13 11.88 -14.79 5.84
N ALA A 14 12.11 -13.90 6.80
CA ALA A 14 13.31 -13.93 7.62
C ALA A 14 13.17 -15.00 8.71
N PRO A 15 14.28 -15.57 9.24
CA PRO A 15 14.22 -16.53 10.34
C PRO A 15 13.49 -16.00 11.59
N THR A 16 13.48 -14.68 11.77
CA THR A 16 12.84 -13.99 12.89
C THR A 16 11.42 -13.52 12.59
N THR A 17 10.87 -13.77 11.39
CA THR A 17 9.55 -13.26 10.96
C THR A 17 8.45 -13.69 11.92
N ASN A 18 8.42 -14.97 12.32
CA ASN A 18 7.41 -15.49 13.26
C ASN A 18 7.55 -14.95 14.69
N ALA A 19 8.74 -14.49 15.06
CA ALA A 19 9.00 -13.87 16.37
C ALA A 19 8.78 -12.35 16.35
N SER A 20 8.53 -11.76 15.17
CA SER A 20 8.29 -10.34 15.00
C SER A 20 6.80 -10.04 15.16
N ALA A 21 6.46 -9.06 16.00
CA ALA A 21 5.09 -8.55 16.14
C ALA A 21 4.54 -7.90 14.86
N THR A 22 5.41 -7.62 13.89
CA THR A 22 5.04 -6.97 12.63
C THR A 22 5.25 -7.86 11.41
N TRP A 23 5.66 -9.13 11.56
CA TRP A 23 6.04 -10.00 10.43
C TRP A 23 7.16 -9.38 9.58
N PHE A 24 8.10 -8.71 10.24
CA PHE A 24 9.23 -8.09 9.59
C PHE A 24 10.00 -9.11 8.73
N GLY A 25 10.33 -8.70 7.50
CA GLY A 25 11.07 -9.53 6.54
C GLY A 25 10.20 -10.45 5.68
N THR A 26 8.87 -10.44 5.82
CA THR A 26 7.98 -11.14 4.89
C THR A 26 7.96 -10.43 3.54
N VAL A 27 8.12 -11.21 2.47
CA VAL A 27 7.95 -10.79 1.07
C VAL A 27 6.76 -11.52 0.47
N VAL A 28 5.81 -10.76 -0.06
CA VAL A 28 4.59 -11.28 -0.69
C VAL A 28 4.56 -10.82 -2.14
N VAL A 29 4.38 -11.75 -3.08
CA VAL A 29 4.05 -11.42 -4.47
C VAL A 29 2.54 -11.30 -4.62
N ILE A 30 2.11 -10.36 -5.45
CA ILE A 30 0.71 -10.05 -5.66
C ILE A 30 0.35 -9.98 -7.13
N ASP A 31 -0.89 -10.38 -7.38
CA ASP A 31 -1.53 -10.25 -8.66
C ASP A 31 -3.04 -9.99 -8.47
N ASN A 32 -3.40 -8.72 -8.40
CA ASN A 32 -4.73 -8.31 -7.96
C ASN A 32 -5.50 -7.59 -9.07
N PRO A 33 -6.80 -7.88 -9.24
CA PRO A 33 -7.65 -7.10 -10.14
C PRO A 33 -7.77 -5.66 -9.66
N LEU A 34 -7.71 -4.71 -10.59
CA LEU A 34 -8.05 -3.31 -10.38
C LEU A 34 -9.45 -3.09 -10.96
N THR A 35 -10.38 -2.65 -10.13
CA THR A 35 -11.78 -2.40 -10.53
C THR A 35 -12.14 -0.93 -10.36
N ASP A 36 -13.10 -0.44 -11.15
CA ASP A 36 -13.59 0.95 -11.09
C ASP A 36 -14.46 1.26 -9.86
N GLY A 37 -14.79 0.23 -9.09
CA GLY A 37 -15.47 0.35 -7.81
C GLY A 37 -15.04 -0.75 -6.83
N PRO A 38 -15.53 -0.67 -5.58
CA PRO A 38 -15.09 -1.57 -4.50
C PRO A 38 -15.65 -3.00 -4.61
N ASN A 39 -16.65 -3.25 -5.45
CA ASN A 39 -17.31 -4.54 -5.53
C ASN A 39 -16.71 -5.39 -6.66
N LEU A 40 -15.94 -6.41 -6.31
CA LEU A 40 -15.24 -7.27 -7.27
C LEU A 40 -16.14 -8.04 -8.24
N THR A 41 -17.44 -8.23 -7.91
CA THR A 41 -18.36 -9.01 -8.76
C THR A 41 -19.23 -8.14 -9.66
N SER A 42 -19.48 -6.89 -9.28
CA SER A 42 -20.32 -5.95 -10.05
C SER A 42 -19.55 -4.81 -10.69
N SER A 43 -18.34 -4.50 -10.21
CA SER A 43 -17.49 -3.46 -10.78
C SER A 43 -16.76 -3.95 -12.01
N ARG A 44 -16.52 -3.03 -12.93
CA ARG A 44 -15.79 -3.32 -14.15
C ARG A 44 -14.30 -3.44 -13.81
N LEU A 45 -13.65 -4.43 -14.41
CA LEU A 45 -12.19 -4.53 -14.40
C LEU A 45 -11.61 -3.36 -15.23
N VAL A 46 -10.54 -2.76 -14.74
CA VAL A 46 -9.82 -1.66 -15.42
C VAL A 46 -8.32 -1.95 -15.54
N GLY A 47 -7.87 -3.10 -15.03
CA GLY A 47 -6.47 -3.48 -15.05
C GLY A 47 -6.11 -4.45 -13.93
N ARG A 48 -4.81 -4.57 -13.67
CA ARG A 48 -4.23 -5.42 -12.63
C ARG A 48 -3.06 -4.75 -11.93
N ALA A 49 -2.94 -4.99 -10.62
CA ALA A 49 -1.79 -4.61 -9.82
C ALA A 49 -0.89 -5.85 -9.64
N GLN A 50 0.30 -5.80 -10.22
CA GLN A 50 1.27 -6.89 -10.24
C GLN A 50 2.57 -6.45 -9.57
N GLY A 51 3.10 -7.24 -8.64
CA GLY A 51 4.37 -6.90 -8.00
C GLY A 51 4.55 -7.56 -6.65
N MET A 52 5.14 -6.83 -5.70
CA MET A 52 5.41 -7.34 -4.37
C MET A 52 5.25 -6.29 -3.27
N TYR A 53 4.92 -6.79 -2.09
CA TYR A 53 4.99 -6.08 -0.82
C TYR A 53 6.09 -6.69 0.04
N VAL A 54 6.88 -5.84 0.68
CA VAL A 54 7.84 -6.23 1.71
C VAL A 54 7.40 -5.59 3.00
N VAL A 55 7.30 -6.39 4.05
CA VAL A 55 7.10 -5.86 5.39
C VAL A 55 8.45 -5.37 5.90
N ALA A 56 8.70 -4.06 5.70
CA ALA A 56 10.06 -3.52 5.65
C ALA A 56 10.41 -2.50 6.75
N ALA A 57 9.44 -1.84 7.40
CA ALA A 57 9.77 -0.88 8.46
C ALA A 57 9.36 -1.39 9.84
N GLY A 58 10.29 -1.22 10.79
CA GLY A 58 10.07 -1.22 12.23
C GLY A 58 9.70 -2.57 12.85
N LYS A 59 10.49 -3.01 13.83
CA LYS A 59 10.01 -3.99 14.81
C LYS A 59 8.81 -3.45 15.62
N ASP A 60 8.64 -2.13 15.66
CA ASP A 60 7.73 -1.42 16.56
C ASP A 60 6.41 -0.96 15.89
N ALA A 61 6.38 -0.83 14.56
CA ALA A 61 5.19 -0.41 13.82
C ALA A 61 5.20 -1.03 12.43
N LEU A 62 4.10 -1.71 12.07
CA LEU A 62 3.94 -2.32 10.75
C LEU A 62 4.08 -1.24 9.66
N SER A 63 4.76 -1.57 8.56
CA SER A 63 4.92 -0.69 7.41
C SER A 63 5.29 -1.54 6.20
N LEU A 64 4.63 -1.26 5.09
CA LEU A 64 4.84 -1.99 3.85
C LEU A 64 5.70 -1.16 2.92
N MET A 65 6.61 -1.81 2.23
CA MET A 65 7.30 -1.27 1.08
C MET A 65 6.72 -1.95 -0.15
N MET A 66 6.14 -1.17 -1.04
CA MET A 66 5.45 -1.64 -2.22
C MET A 66 6.33 -1.40 -3.43
N SER A 67 6.50 -2.43 -4.25
CA SER A 67 7.11 -2.36 -5.58
C SER A 67 6.20 -3.09 -6.55
N MET A 68 5.35 -2.35 -7.25
CA MET A 68 4.32 -2.94 -8.11
C MET A 68 3.99 -2.06 -9.31
N ASN A 69 3.49 -2.71 -10.35
CA ASN A 69 3.00 -2.10 -11.57
C ASN A 69 1.48 -2.21 -11.63
N PHE A 70 0.82 -1.08 -11.89
CA PHE A 70 -0.57 -1.08 -12.34
C PHE A 70 -0.56 -1.20 -13.86
N VAL A 71 -0.97 -2.36 -14.35
CA VAL A 71 -1.12 -2.65 -15.78
C VAL A 71 -2.58 -2.42 -16.14
N PHE A 72 -2.84 -1.37 -16.92
CA PHE A 72 -4.20 -1.04 -17.33
C PHE A 72 -4.60 -1.92 -18.52
N ALA A 73 -5.69 -2.66 -18.34
CA ALA A 73 -6.27 -3.55 -19.34
C ALA A 73 -7.71 -3.09 -19.61
N ASP A 74 -8.23 -3.39 -20.79
CA ASP A 74 -9.54 -2.97 -21.34
C ASP A 74 -9.54 -1.62 -22.05
N ASP A 75 -10.64 -1.32 -22.78
CA ASP A 75 -10.86 -0.20 -23.70
C ASP A 75 -10.90 1.20 -23.05
N GLY A 76 -10.02 1.46 -22.09
CA GLY A 76 -9.78 2.76 -21.49
C GLY A 76 -8.71 3.57 -22.23
N PRO A 77 -8.57 4.87 -21.92
CA PRO A 77 -7.58 5.74 -22.55
C PRO A 77 -6.12 5.33 -22.27
N TYR A 78 -5.89 4.46 -21.29
CA TYR A 78 -4.56 4.00 -20.88
C TYR A 78 -4.32 2.52 -21.19
N ASN A 79 -5.13 1.92 -22.08
CA ASN A 79 -4.98 0.51 -22.45
C ASN A 79 -3.54 0.21 -22.91
N GLY A 80 -2.93 -0.83 -22.33
CA GLY A 80 -1.55 -1.22 -22.62
C GLY A 80 -0.47 -0.37 -21.96
N SER A 81 -0.86 0.68 -21.22
CA SER A 81 0.06 1.46 -20.40
C SER A 81 0.23 0.86 -19.00
N SER A 82 1.34 1.22 -18.34
CA SER A 82 1.60 0.80 -16.97
C SER A 82 2.12 1.94 -16.09
N LEU A 83 1.70 1.96 -14.83
CA LEU A 83 2.26 2.84 -13.80
C LEU A 83 3.08 2.01 -12.79
N ALA A 84 4.38 2.26 -12.73
CA ALA A 84 5.25 1.67 -11.72
C ALA A 84 5.21 2.49 -10.43
N VAL A 85 5.00 1.83 -9.29
CA VAL A 85 4.97 2.44 -7.97
C VAL A 85 6.00 1.77 -7.07
N PHE A 86 6.85 2.60 -6.51
CA PHE A 86 7.79 2.23 -5.46
C PHE A 86 7.57 3.17 -4.28
N ALA A 87 6.98 2.67 -3.19
CA ALA A 87 6.56 3.52 -2.08
C ALA A 87 6.59 2.78 -0.75
N ALA A 88 6.85 3.53 0.33
CA ALA A 88 6.58 3.06 1.68
C ALA A 88 5.14 3.46 2.08
N ALA A 89 4.33 2.47 2.45
CA ALA A 89 2.97 2.62 2.95
C ALA A 89 2.91 2.33 4.46
N PRO A 90 2.68 3.35 5.31
CA PRO A 90 2.31 3.11 6.70
C PRO A 90 0.87 2.59 6.79
N PRO A 91 0.55 1.70 7.74
CA PRO A 91 -0.76 1.07 7.91
C PRO A 91 -1.81 2.01 8.52
N SER A 92 -1.38 3.07 9.22
CA SER A 92 -2.29 4.08 9.73
C SER A 92 -2.54 5.15 8.66
N PRO A 93 -3.82 5.50 8.38
CA PRO A 93 -4.15 6.69 7.64
C PRO A 93 -3.53 7.87 8.38
N ARG A 94 -2.42 8.41 7.86
CA ARG A 94 -1.88 9.65 8.41
C ARG A 94 -2.87 10.74 8.05
N ARG A 95 -3.73 11.10 8.99
CA ARG A 95 -4.54 12.31 8.89
C ARG A 95 -3.56 13.45 8.72
N LEU A 96 -3.53 14.05 7.53
CA LEU A 96 -2.83 15.30 7.32
C LEU A 96 -3.58 16.35 8.14
N ALA A 97 -3.14 16.57 9.38
CA ALA A 97 -3.59 17.70 10.17
C ALA A 97 -2.80 18.92 9.68
N CYS A 98 -3.31 19.60 8.66
CA CYS A 98 -2.91 20.97 8.42
C CYS A 98 -3.58 21.82 9.51
N SER A 99 -2.84 22.17 10.56
CA SER A 99 -3.28 23.21 11.49
C SER A 99 -3.51 24.51 10.69
N PRO A 100 -4.64 25.21 10.88
CA PRO A 100 -4.89 26.46 10.16
C PRO A 100 -3.75 27.45 10.43
N PRO A 101 -3.30 28.21 9.41
CA PRO A 101 -2.13 29.06 9.55
C PRO A 101 -2.41 30.21 10.51
N ALA A 102 -1.84 30.16 11.71
CA ALA A 102 -1.55 31.37 12.47
C ALA A 102 -0.41 32.09 11.74
N ARG A 103 -0.77 33.00 10.85
CA ARG A 103 0.04 34.12 10.33
C ARG A 103 1.46 33.74 9.83
N ALA A 104 1.56 33.63 8.50
CA ALA A 104 2.76 33.84 7.67
C ALA A 104 4.09 33.24 8.17
N GLY A 105 4.42 32.04 7.69
CA GLY A 105 5.80 31.53 7.77
C GLY A 105 5.92 30.01 7.78
N ARG A 106 5.96 29.43 6.57
CA ARG A 106 6.56 28.13 6.19
C ARG A 106 6.92 27.15 7.32
N SER A 107 6.11 26.09 7.47
CA SER A 107 6.54 24.69 7.30
C SER A 107 5.38 23.76 7.67
N CYS A 108 4.95 22.89 6.75
CA CYS A 108 4.20 21.70 7.11
C CYS A 108 5.16 20.80 7.90
N ALA A 109 5.19 20.95 9.22
CA ALA A 109 5.98 20.09 10.08
C ALA A 109 5.17 18.86 10.48
N TRP A 110 5.78 17.70 10.40
CA TRP A 110 5.22 16.49 10.98
C TRP A 110 5.09 16.69 12.50
N PRO A 111 3.94 16.41 13.12
CA PRO A 111 3.88 16.34 14.56
C PRO A 111 4.82 15.20 15.02
N PRO A 112 5.65 15.42 16.05
CA PRO A 112 6.47 14.35 16.60
C PRO A 112 5.55 13.24 17.15
N PRO A 113 6.00 11.97 17.15
CA PRO A 113 5.22 10.87 17.71
C PRO A 113 4.86 11.20 19.15
N GLY A 114 3.55 11.22 19.44
CA GLY A 114 3.01 11.66 20.71
C GLY A 114 3.50 10.77 21.86
N ARG A 115 4.15 11.37 22.85
CA ARG A 115 4.24 10.80 24.20
C ARG A 115 2.81 10.73 24.75
N SER A 116 2.31 9.53 24.98
CA SER A 116 1.16 9.31 25.86
C SER A 116 1.46 9.96 27.22
N ARG A 117 0.73 11.02 27.58
CA ARG A 117 0.74 11.50 28.97
C ARG A 117 -0.03 10.48 29.80
N VAL A 118 0.66 9.96 30.82
CA VAL A 118 0.06 9.42 32.05
C VAL A 118 -0.62 10.58 32.79
#